data_AF-A0A330G6R0-F1
#
_entry.id   AF-A0A330G6R0-F1
#
_cell.length_a   1.000
_cell.length_b   1.000
_cell.length_c   1.000
_cell.angle_alpha   90.00
_cell.angle_beta   90.00
_cell.angle_gamma   90.00
#
_symmetry.space_group_name_H-M   'P 1'
#
loop_
_entity.id
_entity.type
_entity.pdbx_description
1 polymer ?
#
loop_
_entity_poly.entity_id
_entity_poly.type
_entity_poly.pdbx_seq_one_letter_code
_entity_poly.pdbx_strand_id
1 'polypeptide(L)' 'MTIQEKNTVFIFNACHADKATASSANALYSLEVEYPMTLNDLSLLCESVAKALDAPGCVKYEITTEPVVEADED' A
#
# COMPACT_ATOMS: atom_id res chain seq x y z
N MET A 1 11.52 -11.52 22.02
CA MET A 1 11.42 -10.59 20.88
C MET A 1 10.04 -10.72 20.30
N THR A 2 9.20 -9.70 20.49
CA THR A 2 7.93 -9.61 19.77
C THR A 2 8.31 -9.08 18.39
N ILE A 3 8.17 -9.90 17.35
CA ILE A 3 8.34 -9.40 15.99
C ILE A 3 7.09 -8.55 15.73
N GLN A 4 7.24 -7.24 15.75
CA GLN A 4 6.17 -6.36 15.32
C GLN A 4 6.09 -6.49 13.80
N GLU A 5 4.91 -6.78 13.27
CA GLU A 5 4.69 -6.86 11.82
C GLU A 5 4.20 -5.51 11.32
N LYS A 6 4.87 -4.99 10.29
CA LYS A 6 4.46 -3.76 9.61
C LYS A 6 3.78 -4.12 8.31
N ASN A 7 2.54 -3.69 8.17
CA ASN A 7 1.77 -3.88 6.97
C ASN A 7 1.76 -2.60 6.14
N THR A 8 2.09 -2.71 4.87
CA THR A 8 2.08 -1.60 3.92
C THR A 8 1.18 -1.95 2.75
N VAL A 9 0.22 -1.08 2.47
CA VAL A 9 -0.65 -1.16 1.29
C VAL A 9 -0.04 -0.27 0.20
N PHE A 10 0.33 -0.88 -0.91
CA PHE A 10 0.75 -0.20 -2.12
C PHE A 10 -0.42 -0.07 -3.08
N ILE A 11 -0.65 1.11 -3.65
CA ILE A 11 -1.75 1.38 -4.59
C ILE A 11 -1.19 2.08 -5.83
N PHE A 12 -1.58 1.62 -7.01
CA PHE A 12 -1.10 2.17 -8.27
C PHE A 12 -2.14 1.98 -9.39
N ASN A 13 -2.04 2.77 -10.45
CA ASN A 13 -2.94 2.64 -11.60
C ASN A 13 -2.72 1.30 -12.32
N ALA A 14 -3.83 0.66 -12.72
CA ALA A 14 -3.87 -0.62 -13.42
C ALA A 14 -3.17 -0.62 -14.79
N CYS A 15 -2.90 0.56 -15.37
CA CYS A 15 -2.10 0.70 -16.58
C CYS A 15 -0.62 0.29 -16.39
N HIS A 16 -0.13 0.25 -15.15
CA HIS A 16 1.18 -0.29 -14.83
C HIS A 16 1.12 -1.81 -14.64
N ALA A 17 2.16 -2.50 -15.11
CA ALA A 17 2.28 -3.96 -14.99
C ALA A 17 2.38 -4.39 -13.52
N ASP A 18 3.19 -3.67 -12.73
CA ASP A 18 3.48 -3.95 -11.33
C ASP A 18 3.85 -2.66 -10.55
N LYS A 19 4.05 -2.81 -9.24
CA LYS A 19 4.44 -1.71 -8.35
C LYS A 19 5.81 -1.10 -8.70
N ALA A 20 6.75 -1.88 -9.24
CA ALA A 20 8.07 -1.38 -9.61
C ALA A 20 7.99 -0.42 -10.80
N THR A 21 7.18 -0.77 -11.79
CA THR A 21 6.86 0.05 -12.97
C THR A 21 6.12 1.32 -12.53
N ALA A 22 5.14 1.20 -11.64
CA ALA A 22 4.43 2.35 -11.09
C ALA A 22 5.37 3.28 -10.29
N SER A 23 6.25 2.72 -9.46
CA SER A 23 7.25 3.47 -8.70
C SER A 23 8.21 4.22 -9.62
N SER A 24 8.70 3.57 -10.67
CA SER A 24 9.59 4.17 -11.67
C SER A 24 8.91 5.33 -12.44
N ALA A 25 7.59 5.32 -12.53
CA ALA A 25 6.79 6.39 -13.12
C ALA A 25 6.33 7.45 -12.10
N ASN A 26 6.78 7.36 -10.85
CA ASN A 26 6.32 8.19 -9.72
C ASN A 26 4.79 8.16 -9.51
N ALA A 27 4.19 7.00 -9.77
CA ALA A 27 2.76 6.73 -9.74
C ALA A 27 2.40 5.61 -8.74
N LEU A 28 3.27 5.35 -7.77
CA LEU A 28 3.06 4.42 -6.67
C LEU A 28 2.73 5.18 -5.38
N TYR A 29 1.63 4.80 -4.75
CA TYR A 29 1.24 5.28 -3.43
C TYR A 29 1.42 4.17 -2.42
N SER A 30 1.87 4.50 -1.21
CA SER A 30 2.01 3.55 -0.12
C SER A 30 1.42 4.11 1.17
N LEU A 31 0.74 3.26 1.92
CA LEU A 31 0.20 3.57 3.24
C LEU A 31 0.57 2.46 4.21
N GLU A 32 1.21 2.83 5.31
CA GLU A 32 1.44 1.94 6.45
C GLU A 32 0.14 1.80 7.24
N VAL A 33 -0.24 0.57 7.56
CA VAL A 33 -1.51 0.27 8.22
C VAL A 33 -1.25 -0.51 9.50
N GLU A 34 -1.78 0.01 10.61
CA GLU A 34 -1.85 -0.72 11.87
C GLU A 34 -3.10 -1.61 11.89
N TYR A 35 -2.94 -2.86 12.30
CA TYR A 35 -3.98 -3.89 12.21
C TYR A 35 -5.18 -3.63 13.15
N PRO A 36 -6.41 -4.08 12.79
CA PRO A 36 -6.86 -4.62 11.51
C PRO A 36 -7.56 -3.57 10.61
N MET A 37 -7.11 -3.45 9.35
CA MET A 37 -7.85 -2.73 8.31
C MET A 37 -8.96 -3.62 7.74
N THR A 38 -10.19 -3.12 7.67
CA THR A 38 -11.30 -3.89 7.09
C THR A 38 -11.31 -3.80 5.55
N LEU A 39 -12.02 -4.72 4.89
CA LEU A 39 -12.20 -4.66 3.43
C LEU A 39 -12.93 -3.38 2.98
N ASN A 40 -13.80 -2.82 3.83
CA ASN A 40 -14.49 -1.56 3.55
C ASN A 40 -13.50 -0.37 3.58
N ASP A 41 -12.60 -0.34 4.56
CA ASP A 41 -11.57 0.70 4.66
C ASP A 41 -10.63 0.63 3.46
N LEU A 42 -10.23 -0.57 3.05
CA LEU A 42 -9.40 -0.80 1.87
C LEU A 42 -10.11 -0.36 0.58
N SER A 43 -11.41 -0.67 0.43
CA SER A 43 -12.23 -0.21 -0.69
C SER A 43 -12.28 1.31 -0.78
N LEU A 44 -12.55 2.00 0.35
CA LEU A 44 -12.59 3.46 0.42
C LEU A 44 -11.23 4.09 0.10
N LEU A 45 -10.14 3.48 0.57
CA LEU A 45 -8.78 3.92 0.27
C LEU A 45 -8.48 3.81 -1.23
N CYS A 46 -8.79 2.67 -1.84
CA CYS A 46 -8.62 2.46 -3.27
C CYS A 46 -9.43 3.45 -4.11
N GLU A 47 -10.70 3.72 -3.74
CA GLU A 47 -11.52 4.72 -4.42
C GLU A 47 -10.96 6.14 -4.28
N SER A 48 -10.45 6.48 -3.10
CA SER A 48 -9.87 7.80 -2.83
C SER A 48 -8.62 8.04 -3.66
N VAL A 49 -7.73 7.04 -3.74
CA VAL A 49 -6.54 7.10 -4.60
C VAL A 49 -6.91 7.10 -6.08
N ALA A 50 -7.88 6.29 -6.50
CA ALA A 50 -8.38 6.27 -7.88
C ALA A 50 -8.92 7.64 -8.32
N LYS A 51 -9.65 8.35 -7.44
CA LYS A 51 -10.11 9.73 -7.68
C LYS A 51 -8.96 10.72 -7.77
N ALA A 52 -7.97 10.63 -6.87
CA ALA A 52 -6.80 11.50 -6.91
C ALA A 52 -5.97 11.31 -8.19
N LEU A 53 -6.02 10.12 -8.77
CA LEU A 53 -5.35 9.75 -10.01
C LEU A 53 -6.16 10.03 -11.30
N ASP A 54 -7.38 10.55 -11.19
CA ASP A 54 -8.32 10.68 -12.31
C ASP A 54 -8.52 9.35 -13.08
N ALA A 55 -8.45 8.23 -12.35
CA ALA A 55 -8.49 6.86 -12.89
C ALA A 55 -9.54 6.00 -12.17
N PRO A 56 -10.83 6.38 -12.21
CA PRO A 56 -11.88 5.68 -11.49
C PRO A 56 -11.99 4.20 -11.93
N GLY A 57 -11.91 3.28 -10.97
CA GLY A 57 -12.03 1.83 -11.20
C GLY A 57 -10.79 1.14 -11.78
N CYS A 58 -9.70 1.87 -12.01
CA CYS A 58 -8.49 1.35 -12.62
C CYS A 58 -7.29 1.43 -11.67
N VAL A 59 -7.43 1.00 -10.42
CA VAL A 59 -6.31 0.87 -9.48
C VAL A 59 -6.10 -0.58 -9.07
N LYS A 60 -4.84 -0.96 -8.93
CA LYS A 60 -4.39 -2.21 -8.34
C LYS A 60 -3.80 -1.90 -6.95
N TYR A 61 -3.88 -2.86 -6.05
CA TYR A 61 -3.22 -2.77 -4.76
C TYR A 61 -2.47 -4.05 -4.41
N GLU A 62 -1.42 -3.91 -3.59
CA GLU A 62 -0.63 -5.01 -3.05
C GLU A 62 -0.36 -4.75 -1.58
N ILE A 63 -0.52 -5.76 -0.74
CA ILE A 63 -0.23 -5.67 0.70
C ILE A 63 1.08 -6.41 0.95
N THR A 64 2.06 -5.73 1.53
CA THR A 64 3.31 -6.35 1.98
C THR A 64 3.35 -6.32 3.50
N THR A 65 3.76 -7.44 4.11
CA THR A 65 4.07 -7.53 5.54
C THR A 65 5.58 -7.65 5.68
N GLU A 66 6.17 -6.76 6.47
CA GLU A 66 7.60 -6.77 6.76
C GLU A 66 7.82 -6.90 8.27
N PRO A 67 8.78 -7.73 8.72
CA PRO A 67 9.13 -7.80 10.12
C PRO A 67 9.84 -6.50 10.54
N VAL A 68 9.32 -5.85 11.57
CA VAL A 68 10.03 -4.78 12.26
C VAL A 68 11.02 -5.45 13.20
N VAL A 69 12.30 -5.35 12.85
CA VAL A 69 13.39 -5.65 13.77
C VAL A 69 13.62 -4.36 14.55
N GLU A 70 13.09 -4.27 15.77
CA GLU A 70 13.58 -3.25 16.70
C GLU A 70 15.07 -3.56 16.92
N ALA A 71 15.94 -2.73 16.36
CA ALA A 71 17.34 -2.77 16.75
C ALA A 71 17.36 -2.36 18.22
N ASP A 72 17.74 -3.27 19.11
CA ASP A 72 18.17 -2.90 20.46
C ASP A 72 19.26 -1.83 20.29
N GLU A 73 18.90 -0.57 20.50
CA GLU A 73 19.86 0.51 20.65
C GLU A 73 20.57 0.27 21.99
N ASP A 74 21.71 -0.42 21.93
CA ASP A 74 22.70 -0.59 23.02
C ASP A 74 23.44 0.73 23.31
#